data_AF-A0A6I6AMZ8-F1
#
_entry.id   AF-A0A6I6AMZ8-F1
#
_cell.length_a   1.000
_cell.length_b   1.000
_cell.length_c   1.000
_cell.angle_alpha   90.00
_cell.angle_beta   90.00
_cell.angle_gamma   90.00
#
_symmetry.space_group_name_H-M   'P 1'
#
loop_
_entity.id
_entity.type
_entity.pdbx_description
1 polymer ?
#
loop_
_entity_poly.entity_id
_entity_poly.type
_entity_poly.pdbx_seq_one_letter_code
_entity_poly.pdbx_strand_id
1 'polypeptide(L)' 'MKRKKLGKLLFVIAAFISFLFSVSLWFSGQREEGLFVGIWVPSILSFGCLILQGRSLEK' A
#
# COMPACT_ATOMS: atom_id res chain seq x y z
N MET A 1 -14.67 4.84 17.94
CA MET A 1 -15.04 5.04 16.51
C MET A 1 -13.98 5.73 15.62
N LYS A 2 -12.83 6.25 16.11
CA LYS A 2 -11.84 6.96 15.24
C LYS A 2 -10.54 6.17 14.92
N ARG A 3 -10.05 5.32 15.83
CA ARG A 3 -8.75 4.64 15.68
C ARG A 3 -8.68 3.58 14.57
N LYS A 4 -9.77 2.85 14.30
CA LYS A 4 -9.81 1.84 13.21
C LYS A 4 -9.81 2.45 11.79
N LYS A 5 -10.33 3.68 11.62
CA LYS A 5 -10.27 4.41 10.34
C LYS A 5 -8.85 4.91 10.04
N LEU A 6 -8.13 5.36 11.08
CA LEU A 6 -6.77 5.87 10.92
C LEU A 6 -5.79 4.79 10.42
N GLY A 7 -5.87 3.58 10.97
CA GLY A 7 -5.05 2.45 10.49
C GLY A 7 -5.31 2.13 9.01
N LYS A 8 -6.59 2.05 8.60
CA LYS A 8 -6.94 1.86 7.18
C LYS A 8 -6.40 2.97 6.28
N LEU A 9 -6.54 4.22 6.71
CA LEU A 9 -6.10 5.37 5.94
C LEU A 9 -4.57 5.38 5.77
N LEU A 10 -3.81 5.00 6.79
CA LEU A 10 -2.35 4.89 6.71
C LEU A 10 -1.90 3.88 5.65
N PHE A 11 -2.52 2.70 5.58
CA PHE A 11 -2.19 1.70 4.55
C PHE A 11 -2.56 2.15 3.14
N VAL A 12 -3.70 2.83 2.98
CA VAL A 12 -4.11 3.39 1.68
C VAL A 12 -3.16 4.50 1.23
N ILE A 13 -2.76 5.40 2.13
CA ILE A 13 -1.78 6.46 1.84
C ILE A 13 -0.42 5.85 1.50
N ALA A 14 0.04 4.83 2.25
CA ALA A 14 1.29 4.14 1.95
C ALA A 14 1.28 3.48 0.57
N ALA A 15 0.18 2.81 0.20
CA ALA A 15 0.00 2.23 -1.14
C ALA A 15 -0.01 3.32 -2.23
N PHE A 16 -0.63 4.48 -1.97
CA PHE A 16 -0.65 5.61 -2.89
C PHE A 16 0.74 6.22 -3.10
N ILE A 17 1.53 6.37 -2.04
CA ILE A 17 2.92 6.83 -2.14
C ILE A 17 3.76 5.84 -2.95
N SER A 18 3.60 4.53 -2.71
CA SER A 18 4.28 3.48 -3.50
C SER A 18 3.89 3.56 -4.99
N PHE A 19 2.63 3.85 -5.29
CA PHE A 19 2.15 4.06 -6.66
C PHE A 19 2.78 5.30 -7.31
N LEU A 20 2.84 6.43 -6.61
CA LEU A 20 3.52 7.64 -7.09
C LEU A 20 5.00 7.39 -7.39
N PHE A 21 5.65 6.59 -6.56
CA PHE A 21 7.06 6.24 -6.73
C PHE A 21 7.27 5.36 -7.98
N SER A 22 6.41 4.36 -8.20
CA SER A 22 6.38 3.55 -9.42
C SER A 22 6.19 4.40 -10.68
N VAL A 23 5.23 5.33 -10.64
CA VAL A 23 4.95 6.24 -11.76
C VAL A 23 6.13 7.19 -12.01
N SER A 24 6.72 7.75 -10.96
CA SER A 24 7.89 8.65 -11.09
C SER A 24 9.09 7.94 -11.74
N LEU A 25 9.37 6.71 -11.34
CA LEU A 25 10.43 5.88 -11.94
C LEU A 25 10.13 5.52 -13.40
N TRP A 26 8.87 5.21 -13.71
CA TRP A 26 8.43 4.90 -15.07
C TRP A 26 8.68 6.06 -16.04
N PHE A 27 8.38 7.29 -15.60
CA PHE A 27 8.66 8.50 -16.39
C PHE A 27 10.16 8.86 -16.45
N SER A 28 10.96 8.43 -15.47
CA SER A 28 12.42 8.60 -15.46
C SER A 28 13.17 7.63 -16.39
N GLY A 29 12.46 6.72 -17.07
CA GLY A 29 13.04 5.77 -18.02
C GLY A 29 13.46 4.42 -17.42
N GLN A 30 13.36 4.25 -16.09
CA GLN A 30 13.68 3.01 -15.39
C GLN A 30 12.43 2.13 -15.24
N ARG A 31 12.06 1.51 -16.37
CA ARG A 31 10.83 0.69 -16.50
C ARG A 31 10.82 -0.54 -15.60
N GLU A 32 11.96 -1.21 -15.45
CA GLU A 32 12.12 -2.42 -14.63
C GLU A 32 11.85 -2.12 -13.15
N GLU A 33 12.43 -1.03 -12.64
CA GLU A 33 12.28 -0.61 -11.24
C GLU A 33 10.87 -0.06 -10.98
N GLY A 34 10.30 0.67 -11.94
CA GLY A 34 8.89 1.08 -11.88
C GLY A 34 7.92 -0.11 -11.79
N LEU A 35 8.19 -1.19 -12.53
CA LEU A 35 7.39 -2.42 -12.50
C LEU A 35 7.51 -3.14 -11.14
N PHE A 36 8.73 -3.21 -10.61
CA PHE A 36 9.01 -3.83 -9.30
C PHE A 36 8.29 -3.10 -8.17
N VAL A 37 8.34 -1.77 -8.17
CA VAL A 37 7.61 -0.94 -7.17
C VAL A 37 6.10 -1.00 -7.40
N GLY A 38 5.65 -1.16 -8.64
CA GLY A 38 4.24 -1.36 -8.99
C GLY A 38 3.65 -2.63 -8.36
N ILE A 39 4.40 -3.73 -8.33
CA ILE A 39 3.96 -5.01 -7.71
C ILE A 39 3.87 -4.92 -6.17
N TRP A 40 4.55 -3.94 -5.56
CA TRP A 40 4.48 -3.72 -4.12
C TRP A 40 3.16 -3.08 -3.68
N VAL A 41 2.50 -2.32 -4.56
CA VAL A 41 1.19 -1.68 -4.27
C VAL A 41 0.13 -2.70 -3.81
N PRO A 42 -0.19 -3.78 -4.56
CA PRO A 42 -1.14 -4.79 -4.12
C PRO A 42 -0.65 -5.59 -2.90
N SER A 43 0.67 -5.72 -2.70
CA SER A 43 1.25 -6.38 -1.53
C SER A 43 1.02 -5.57 -0.24
N ILE A 44 1.22 -4.24 -0.29
CA ILE A 44 0.96 -3.32 0.84
C ILE A 44 -0.53 -3.31 1.18
N LEU A 45 -1.41 -3.32 0.18
CA LEU A 45 -2.86 -3.39 0.38
C LEU A 45 -3.28 -4.73 1.01
N SER A 46 -2.74 -5.85 0.54
CA SER A 46 -3.01 -7.18 1.11
C SER A 46 -2.49 -7.30 2.55
N PHE A 47 -1.31 -6.76 2.83
CA PHE A 47 -0.74 -6.73 4.19
C PHE A 47 -1.56 -5.83 5.13
N GLY A 48 -1.97 -4.65 4.67
CA GLY A 48 -2.86 -3.77 5.42
C GLY A 48 -4.22 -4.40 5.69
N CYS A 49 -4.77 -5.14 4.72
CA CYS A 49 -5.99 -5.92 4.89
C CYS A 49 -5.80 -7.02 5.95
N LEU A 50 -4.71 -7.80 5.87
CA LEU A 50 -4.38 -8.87 6.81
C LEU A 50 -4.24 -8.36 8.26
N ILE A 51 -3.47 -7.28 8.47
CA ILE A 51 -3.31 -6.67 9.81
C ILE A 51 -4.65 -6.18 10.36
N LEU A 52 -5.48 -5.58 9.52
CA LEU A 52 -6.77 -5.04 9.93
C LEU A 52 -7.80 -6.16 10.18
N GLN A 53 -7.75 -7.23 9.38
CA GLN A 53 -8.57 -8.44 9.48
C GLN A 53 -8.22 -9.24 10.75
N GLY A 54 -6.92 -9.42 11.05
CA GLY A 54 -6.45 -10.11 12.26
C GLY A 54 -6.94 -9.45 13.55
N ARG A 55 -7.09 -8.12 13.55
CA ARG A 55 -7.68 -7.33 14.66
C ARG A 55 -9.22 -7.43 14.74
N SER A 56 -9.86 -8.18 13.85
CA SER A 56 -11.30 -8.44 13.86
C SER A 56 -11.64 -9.84 14.39
N LEU A 57 -10.67 -10.76 14.45
CA LEU A 57 -10.83 -12.12 14.97
C LEU A 57 -10.61 -12.22 16.49
N GLU A 58 -10.11 -11.16 17.12
CA GLU A 58 -10.00 -11.02 18.59
C GLU A 58 -11.28 -10.40 19.20
N LYS A 59 -12.45 -10.79 18.68
CA LYS A 59 -13.76 -10.44 19.23
C LYS A 59 -14.66 -11.66 19.23
#